data_AF-A0A947LGP1-F1
#
_entry.id   AF-A0A947LGP1-F1
#
_cell.length_a   1.000
_cell.length_b   1.000
_cell.length_c   1.000
_cell.angle_alpha   90.00
_cell.angle_beta   90.00
_cell.angle_gamma   90.00
#
_symmetry.space_group_name_H-M   'P 1'
#
loop_
_entity.id
_entity.type
_entity.pdbx_description
1 polymer ?
#
loop_
_entity_poly.entity_id
_entity_poly.type
_entity_poly.pdbx_seq_one_letter_code
_entity_poly.pdbx_strand_id
1 'polypeptide(L)'
;MKKSFLIGGLVVLALAAGGGWWWSQRGGADGVQYRTGKIERGALQSAVSATGAVSPVTQVTVGTQVSGQIKELLVDFNSEVKAGQLIAQIDPETFEYRVRSAQADVEAARAVVLTAQANSAASRAAVSRAQTDLTEAERTHERNLSLVEKGFIAQSEADRTRALVISSKEAVKAAQAQLGVTDAQIKSAQANVAQREAALAQSRIDLDRTRITSPVSGIVIKRAIEKGQTVAASLQSPELFIIAQNLREMQVEASIDEADVGRIRKGQKASFTVDAYPGQTFEGQIDQVRKAALNVANVVTYVAVVTFSNIDGRLLPGMTANVRVVTDQRESALKVLNAALRVRIAGVEPAPYAPENVASDAGPAGAAGQNGSEKPAAATAPTPTPAPGGAGRPGGQGGGAAAEFRNRMAGELKLTPEQLEKVDAIYASMRPRFMQLRDLPDAERGRARERITAEVRARIGELLTPEQKQRYAALAAESGGRTITRGRIYLLGEDGKPKAFNARLGITDGSSTELIVAPNSPEAAELKEGAAVITGTVAPGSPATPSRTGASGPRMMF
;
A
#
# COMPACT_ATOMS: atom_id res chain seq x y z
N MET A 1 13.33 -56.44 -88.64
CA MET A 1 14.17 -55.76 -87.61
C MET A 1 13.89 -54.25 -87.55
N LYS A 2 12.63 -53.79 -87.40
CA LYS A 2 12.28 -52.35 -87.38
C LYS A 2 11.36 -51.91 -86.23
N LYS A 3 10.88 -52.83 -85.38
CA LYS A 3 9.97 -52.52 -84.25
C LYS A 3 10.68 -52.31 -82.90
N SER A 4 11.94 -52.74 -82.74
CA SER A 4 12.71 -52.58 -81.50
C SER A 4 13.27 -51.17 -81.29
N PHE A 5 13.57 -50.42 -82.35
CA PHE A 5 14.07 -49.04 -82.26
C PHE A 5 12.99 -48.01 -81.88
N LEU A 6 11.73 -48.26 -82.24
CA LEU A 6 10.60 -47.40 -81.88
C LEU A 6 10.26 -47.47 -80.37
N ILE A 7 10.43 -48.64 -79.75
CA ILE A 7 10.18 -48.83 -78.32
C ILE A 7 11.29 -48.18 -77.49
N GLY A 8 12.55 -48.29 -77.94
CA GLY A 8 13.68 -47.61 -77.29
C GLY A 8 13.56 -46.09 -77.32
N GLY A 9 13.11 -45.50 -78.44
CA GLY A 9 12.89 -44.05 -78.55
C GLY A 9 11.77 -43.54 -77.63
N LEU A 10 10.70 -44.30 -77.45
CA LEU A 10 9.55 -43.91 -76.63
C LEU A 10 9.88 -43.94 -75.13
N VAL A 11 10.71 -44.90 -74.69
CA VAL A 11 11.18 -44.97 -73.30
C VAL A 11 12.13 -43.82 -72.95
N VAL A 12 13.02 -43.42 -73.87
CA VAL A 12 13.91 -42.27 -73.65
C VAL A 12 13.12 -40.96 -73.62
N LEU A 13 12.09 -40.81 -74.45
CA LEU A 13 11.21 -39.63 -74.44
C LEU A 13 10.34 -39.57 -73.18
N ALA A 14 9.87 -40.72 -72.67
CA ALA A 14 9.16 -40.80 -71.41
C ALA A 14 10.06 -40.52 -70.20
N LEU A 15 11.33 -40.94 -70.23
CA LEU A 15 12.31 -40.63 -69.19
C LEU A 15 12.78 -39.17 -69.26
N ALA A 16 12.88 -38.58 -70.44
CA ALA A 16 13.18 -37.15 -70.60
C ALA A 16 11.99 -36.26 -70.19
N ALA A 17 10.76 -36.66 -70.52
CA ALA A 17 9.55 -35.99 -70.08
C ALA A 17 9.33 -36.17 -68.56
N GLY A 18 9.58 -37.36 -68.03
CA GLY A 18 9.55 -37.64 -66.58
C GLY A 18 10.65 -36.91 -65.81
N GLY A 19 11.86 -36.85 -66.37
CA GLY A 19 12.98 -36.09 -65.81
C GLY A 19 12.76 -34.58 -65.88
N GLY A 20 12.19 -34.08 -66.97
CA GLY A 20 11.79 -32.68 -67.12
C GLY A 20 10.64 -32.28 -66.19
N TRP A 21 9.67 -33.17 -65.99
CA TRP A 21 8.56 -32.96 -65.04
C TRP A 21 9.04 -33.01 -63.58
N TRP A 22 9.95 -33.93 -63.26
CA TRP A 22 10.56 -34.02 -61.92
C TRP A 22 11.49 -32.84 -61.62
N TRP A 23 12.20 -32.32 -62.62
CA TRP A 23 13.03 -31.12 -62.47
C TRP A 23 12.19 -29.83 -62.40
N SER A 24 11.11 -29.76 -63.17
CA SER A 24 10.13 -28.66 -63.11
C SER A 24 9.39 -28.58 -61.77
N GLN A 25 9.16 -29.70 -61.08
CA GLN A 25 8.58 -29.69 -59.73
C GLN A 25 9.58 -29.29 -58.64
N ARG A 26 10.88 -29.28 -58.93
CA ARG A 26 11.93 -28.91 -57.97
C ARG A 26 12.28 -27.42 -57.99
N GLY A 27 11.67 -26.63 -58.89
CA GLY A 27 11.92 -25.20 -59.07
C GLY A 27 10.91 -24.26 -58.38
N GLY A 28 9.95 -24.78 -57.63
CA GLY A 28 9.08 -23.98 -56.78
C GLY A 28 9.70 -23.81 -55.40
N ALA A 29 10.61 -22.85 -55.24
CA ALA A 29 10.93 -22.39 -53.89
C ALA A 29 9.65 -21.80 -53.31
N ASP A 30 9.02 -22.52 -52.37
CA ASP A 30 7.91 -22.02 -51.56
C ASP A 30 8.34 -20.75 -50.85
N GLY A 31 8.10 -19.61 -51.51
CA GLY A 31 8.35 -18.30 -50.95
C GLY A 31 7.42 -18.10 -49.77
N VAL A 32 7.98 -18.12 -48.56
CA VAL A 32 7.24 -17.81 -47.33
C VAL A 32 6.60 -16.43 -47.49
N GLN A 33 5.27 -16.38 -47.63
CA GLN A 33 4.58 -15.10 -47.73
C GLN A 33 4.54 -14.44 -46.36
N TYR A 34 4.96 -13.19 -46.26
CA TYR A 34 4.97 -12.46 -45.00
C TYR A 34 3.71 -11.62 -44.84
N ARG A 35 3.07 -11.67 -43.67
CA ARG A 35 2.10 -10.64 -43.27
C ARG A 35 2.89 -9.45 -42.76
N THR A 36 2.58 -8.27 -43.26
CA THR A 36 3.21 -7.01 -42.84
C THR A 36 2.20 -6.10 -42.16
N GLY A 37 2.70 -5.28 -41.24
CA GLY A 37 2.01 -4.12 -40.66
C GLY A 37 2.92 -2.90 -40.81
N LYS A 38 2.33 -1.69 -40.82
CA LYS A 38 3.11 -0.46 -40.94
C LYS A 38 3.54 0.05 -39.57
N ILE A 39 4.72 0.66 -39.49
CA ILE A 39 5.08 1.51 -38.35
C ILE A 39 4.30 2.82 -38.50
N GLU A 40 3.56 3.21 -37.49
CA GLU A 40 2.77 4.43 -37.52
C GLU A 40 3.15 5.33 -36.35
N ARG A 41 2.95 6.63 -36.49
CA ARG A 41 3.01 7.54 -35.35
C ARG A 41 1.62 7.76 -34.80
N GLY A 42 1.46 7.65 -33.49
CA GLY A 42 0.17 7.94 -32.86
C GLY A 42 0.23 7.95 -31.36
N ALA A 43 -0.94 8.15 -30.76
CA ALA A 43 -1.08 8.11 -29.32
C ALA A 43 -0.93 6.68 -28.80
N LEU A 44 -0.13 6.51 -27.75
CA LEU A 44 0.03 5.28 -26.98
C LEU A 44 -0.24 5.58 -25.51
N GLN A 45 -1.03 4.73 -24.87
CA GLN A 45 -1.33 4.83 -23.45
C GLN A 45 -1.07 3.47 -22.79
N SER A 46 -0.21 3.46 -21.77
CA SER A 46 -0.03 2.28 -20.93
C SER A 46 -0.99 2.34 -19.77
N ALA A 47 -1.77 1.28 -19.59
CA ALA A 47 -2.75 1.19 -18.53
C ALA A 47 -2.61 -0.10 -17.74
N VAL A 48 -2.85 0.00 -16.45
CA VAL A 48 -2.98 -1.15 -15.54
C VAL A 48 -4.47 -1.36 -15.29
N SER A 49 -4.93 -2.58 -15.49
CA SER A 49 -6.29 -2.98 -15.19
C SER A 49 -6.35 -3.62 -13.81
N ALA A 50 -7.36 -3.28 -13.03
CA ALA A 50 -7.58 -3.77 -11.68
C ALA A 50 -9.08 -3.96 -11.44
N THR A 51 -9.45 -4.87 -10.56
CA THR A 51 -10.84 -5.02 -10.10
C THR A 51 -10.97 -4.41 -8.72
N GLY A 52 -12.10 -3.79 -8.43
CA GLY A 52 -12.34 -3.12 -7.16
C GLY A 52 -13.80 -3.06 -6.78
N ALA A 53 -14.06 -2.58 -5.57
CA ALA A 53 -15.40 -2.32 -5.07
C ALA A 53 -15.63 -0.82 -4.89
N VAL A 54 -16.83 -0.37 -5.27
CA VAL A 54 -17.29 1.01 -5.00
C VAL A 54 -17.68 1.12 -3.53
N SER A 55 -17.09 2.07 -2.82
CA SER A 55 -17.34 2.33 -1.40
C SER A 55 -17.53 3.83 -1.16
N PRO A 56 -18.31 4.24 -0.16
CA PRO A 56 -18.36 5.63 0.28
C PRO A 56 -17.02 6.05 0.87
N VAL A 57 -16.67 7.33 0.75
CA VAL A 57 -15.42 7.87 1.32
C VAL A 57 -15.46 7.80 2.86
N THR A 58 -16.62 8.09 3.44
CA THR A 58 -16.84 8.16 4.89
C THR A 58 -18.01 7.27 5.27
N GLN A 59 -17.71 6.13 5.90
CA GLN A 59 -18.69 5.23 6.50
C GLN A 59 -18.37 5.01 7.98
N VAL A 60 -19.43 4.83 8.78
CA VAL A 60 -19.31 4.53 10.21
C VAL A 60 -20.13 3.29 10.52
N THR A 61 -19.49 2.34 11.21
CA THR A 61 -20.15 1.17 11.76
C THR A 61 -20.67 1.50 13.16
N VAL A 62 -21.98 1.39 13.35
CA VAL A 62 -22.63 1.60 14.65
C VAL A 62 -22.84 0.26 15.32
N GLY A 63 -22.27 0.09 16.52
CA GLY A 63 -22.41 -1.09 17.36
C GLY A 63 -23.14 -0.80 18.66
N THR A 64 -23.21 -1.79 19.55
CA THR A 64 -23.68 -1.63 20.93
C THR A 64 -22.60 -1.99 21.95
N GLN A 65 -22.66 -1.33 23.11
CA GLN A 65 -21.82 -1.61 24.28
C GLN A 65 -22.58 -2.38 25.37
N VAL A 66 -23.92 -2.43 25.29
CA VAL A 66 -24.78 -3.13 26.24
C VAL A 66 -25.51 -4.28 25.57
N SER A 67 -25.66 -5.38 26.32
CA SER A 67 -26.40 -6.55 25.89
C SER A 67 -27.88 -6.40 26.23
N GLY A 68 -28.76 -6.90 25.38
CA GLY A 68 -30.19 -6.89 25.60
C GLY A 68 -30.97 -7.25 24.34
N GLN A 69 -32.29 -7.26 24.43
CA GLN A 69 -33.17 -7.49 23.29
C GLN A 69 -33.47 -6.16 22.59
N ILE A 70 -33.48 -6.15 21.25
CA ILE A 70 -33.92 -4.98 20.48
C ILE A 70 -35.44 -4.83 20.63
N LYS A 71 -35.88 -3.81 21.35
CA LYS A 71 -37.30 -3.50 21.60
C LYS A 71 -37.91 -2.76 20.42
N GLU A 72 -37.21 -1.74 19.93
CA GLU A 72 -37.68 -0.91 18.82
C GLU A 72 -36.58 -0.67 17.79
N LEU A 73 -37.01 -0.61 16.53
CA LEU A 73 -36.21 -0.29 15.37
C LEU A 73 -36.92 0.86 14.65
N LEU A 74 -36.27 2.02 14.58
CA LEU A 74 -36.90 3.26 14.10
C LEU A 74 -36.50 3.63 12.67
N VAL A 75 -35.46 3.00 12.15
CA VAL A 75 -34.95 3.24 10.80
C VAL A 75 -34.72 1.92 10.09
N ASP A 76 -34.89 1.93 8.76
CA ASP A 76 -34.65 0.77 7.92
C ASP A 76 -33.59 1.07 6.85
N PHE A 77 -33.30 0.10 5.98
CA PHE A 77 -32.40 0.28 4.85
C PHE A 77 -32.75 1.51 4.02
N ASN A 78 -31.72 2.22 3.54
CA ASN A 78 -31.83 3.43 2.71
C ASN A 78 -32.50 4.63 3.40
N SER A 79 -32.82 4.55 4.70
CA SER A 79 -33.36 5.69 5.44
C SER A 79 -32.27 6.74 5.67
N GLU A 80 -32.63 8.02 5.50
CA GLU A 80 -31.78 9.14 5.88
C GLU A 80 -31.83 9.36 7.39
N VAL A 81 -30.67 9.55 8.01
CA VAL A 81 -30.53 9.77 9.45
C VAL A 81 -29.66 10.99 9.71
N LYS A 82 -29.97 11.71 10.80
CA LYS A 82 -29.17 12.83 11.30
C LYS A 82 -28.26 12.39 12.43
N ALA A 83 -27.14 13.09 12.62
CA ALA A 83 -26.29 12.91 13.78
C ALA A 83 -27.10 13.10 15.09
N GLY A 84 -26.96 12.16 16.02
CA GLY A 84 -27.71 12.08 17.28
C GLY A 84 -29.13 11.50 17.16
N GLN A 85 -29.62 11.18 15.96
CA GLN A 85 -30.95 10.60 15.79
C GLN A 85 -31.00 9.18 16.36
N LEU A 86 -32.04 8.87 17.12
CA LEU A 86 -32.31 7.52 17.62
C LEU A 86 -32.68 6.60 16.45
N ILE A 87 -31.93 5.52 16.29
CA ILE A 87 -32.09 4.56 15.18
C ILE A 87 -32.62 3.20 15.66
N ALA A 88 -32.24 2.78 16.86
CA ALA A 88 -32.74 1.58 17.50
C ALA A 88 -32.73 1.74 19.03
N GLN A 89 -33.55 0.94 19.72
CA GLN A 89 -33.61 0.92 21.16
C GLN A 89 -33.56 -0.52 21.68
N ILE A 90 -32.60 -0.78 22.56
CA ILE A 90 -32.52 -1.99 23.38
C ILE A 90 -33.51 -1.86 24.53
N ASP A 91 -34.12 -2.96 24.96
CA ASP A 91 -35.09 -2.96 26.05
C ASP A 91 -34.52 -2.32 27.32
N PRO A 92 -35.04 -1.14 27.74
CA PRO A 92 -34.44 -0.36 28.80
C PRO A 92 -34.88 -0.83 30.20
N GLU A 93 -35.90 -1.68 30.31
CA GLU A 93 -36.58 -1.95 31.58
C GLU A 93 -35.62 -2.37 32.69
N THR A 94 -34.72 -3.32 32.41
CA THR A 94 -33.73 -3.79 33.39
C THR A 94 -32.75 -2.68 33.83
N PHE A 95 -32.42 -1.74 32.93
CA PHE A 95 -31.55 -0.60 33.21
C PHE A 95 -32.28 0.51 33.97
N GLU A 96 -33.56 0.76 33.65
CA GLU A 96 -34.41 1.69 34.40
C GLU A 96 -34.60 1.24 35.85
N TYR A 97 -34.80 -0.06 36.09
CA TYR A 97 -34.85 -0.60 37.45
C TYR A 97 -33.54 -0.41 38.20
N ARG A 98 -32.38 -0.58 37.54
CA ARG A 98 -31.07 -0.31 38.16
C ARG A 98 -30.89 1.16 38.51
N VAL A 99 -31.28 2.08 37.63
CA VAL A 99 -31.26 3.52 37.91
C VAL A 99 -32.15 3.85 39.11
N ARG A 100 -33.35 3.29 39.17
CA ARG A 100 -34.29 3.49 40.28
C ARG A 100 -33.72 2.95 41.61
N SER A 101 -33.10 1.77 41.59
CA SER A 101 -32.44 1.20 42.78
C SER A 101 -31.27 2.08 43.25
N ALA A 102 -30.39 2.50 42.32
CA ALA A 102 -29.25 3.35 42.66
C ALA A 102 -29.68 4.73 43.17
N GLN A 103 -30.80 5.26 42.66
CA GLN A 103 -31.40 6.50 43.15
C GLN A 103 -31.89 6.35 44.61
N ALA A 104 -32.55 5.24 44.94
CA ALA A 104 -32.96 4.94 46.30
C ALA A 104 -31.76 4.80 47.25
N ASP A 105 -30.65 4.21 46.79
CA ASP A 105 -29.42 4.10 47.59
C ASP A 105 -28.80 5.48 47.90
N VAL A 106 -28.82 6.41 46.93
CA VAL A 106 -28.38 7.79 47.15
C VAL A 106 -29.26 8.50 48.18
N GLU A 107 -30.58 8.32 48.08
CA GLU A 107 -31.53 8.91 49.04
C GLU A 107 -31.34 8.36 50.45
N ALA A 108 -31.14 7.05 50.58
CA ALA A 108 -30.81 6.42 51.86
C ALA A 108 -29.49 6.96 52.44
N ALA A 109 -28.45 7.10 51.61
CA ALA A 109 -27.16 7.66 52.06
C ALA A 109 -27.29 9.13 52.48
N ARG A 110 -28.10 9.93 51.78
CA ARG A 110 -28.39 11.33 52.16
C ARG A 110 -29.14 11.42 53.48
N ALA A 111 -30.06 10.49 53.77
CA ALA A 111 -30.72 10.41 55.06
C ALA A 111 -29.71 10.15 56.20
N VAL A 112 -28.68 9.34 55.97
CA VAL A 112 -27.59 9.12 56.94
C VAL A 112 -26.74 10.39 57.16
N VAL A 113 -26.51 11.20 56.12
CA VAL A 113 -25.86 12.51 56.31
C VAL A 113 -26.70 13.42 57.20
N LEU A 114 -28.02 13.44 57.01
CA LEU A 114 -28.93 14.25 57.82
C LEU A 114 -28.89 13.84 59.30
N THR A 115 -28.88 12.54 59.60
CA THR A 115 -28.77 12.06 60.98
C THR A 115 -27.40 12.39 61.58
N ALA A 116 -26.31 12.26 60.82
CA ALA A 116 -24.98 12.67 61.26
C ALA A 116 -24.89 14.19 61.53
N GLN A 117 -25.55 15.02 60.72
CA GLN A 117 -25.65 16.47 60.94
C GLN A 117 -26.42 16.80 62.22
N ALA A 118 -27.52 16.11 62.49
CA ALA A 118 -28.27 16.26 63.73
C ALA A 118 -27.40 15.91 64.96
N ASN A 119 -26.58 14.86 64.87
CA ASN A 119 -25.66 14.46 65.95
C ASN A 119 -24.52 15.48 66.17
N SER A 120 -23.96 16.07 65.12
CA SER A 120 -22.97 17.16 65.23
C SER A 120 -23.61 18.41 65.84
N ALA A 121 -24.85 18.76 65.46
CA ALA A 121 -25.56 19.88 66.06
C ALA A 121 -25.78 19.68 67.57
N ALA A 122 -26.17 18.47 68.00
CA ALA A 122 -26.27 18.11 69.41
C ALA A 122 -24.92 18.20 70.14
N SER A 123 -23.83 17.72 69.53
CA SER A 123 -22.48 17.79 70.09
C SER A 123 -21.97 19.23 70.20
N ARG A 124 -22.30 20.09 69.24
CA ARG A 124 -21.99 21.52 69.27
C ARG A 124 -22.72 22.23 70.41
N ALA A 125 -23.98 21.89 70.65
CA ALA A 125 -24.72 22.39 71.81
C ALA A 125 -24.08 21.94 73.13
N ALA A 126 -23.55 20.71 73.21
CA ALA A 126 -22.83 20.23 74.39
C ALA A 126 -21.51 21.00 74.64
N VAL A 127 -20.75 21.32 73.59
CA VAL A 127 -19.56 22.19 73.70
C VAL A 127 -19.95 23.58 74.22
N SER A 128 -21.02 24.16 73.67
CA SER A 128 -21.51 25.48 74.12
C SER A 128 -21.92 25.50 75.60
N ARG A 129 -22.53 24.42 76.09
CA ARG A 129 -22.86 24.27 77.52
C ARG A 129 -21.61 24.18 78.37
N ALA A 130 -20.68 23.29 78.03
CA ALA A 130 -19.42 23.14 78.76
C ALA A 130 -18.59 24.44 78.82
N GLN A 131 -18.62 25.24 77.74
CA GLN A 131 -17.98 26.57 77.72
C GLN A 131 -18.64 27.57 78.67
N THR A 132 -19.97 27.51 78.79
CA THR A 132 -20.72 28.34 79.73
C THR A 132 -20.34 27.98 81.17
N ASP A 133 -20.28 26.69 81.47
CA ASP A 133 -19.90 26.18 82.80
C ASP A 133 -18.45 26.55 83.16
N LEU A 134 -17.53 26.50 82.19
CA LEU A 134 -16.15 26.98 82.37
C LEU A 134 -16.12 28.47 82.68
N THR A 135 -16.86 29.29 81.92
CA THR A 135 -16.90 30.74 82.11
C THR A 135 -17.45 31.10 83.50
N GLU A 136 -18.48 30.37 83.97
CA GLU A 136 -19.02 30.55 85.32
C GLU A 136 -18.01 30.15 86.40
N ALA A 137 -17.31 29.03 86.22
CA ALA A 137 -16.26 28.58 87.14
C ALA A 137 -15.10 29.59 87.22
N GLU A 138 -14.68 30.15 86.09
CA GLU A 138 -13.62 31.17 86.02
C GLU A 138 -14.02 32.46 86.75
N ARG A 139 -15.22 33.00 86.48
CA ARG A 139 -15.73 34.19 87.19
C ARG A 139 -15.85 33.98 88.69
N THR A 140 -16.25 32.78 89.10
CA THR A 140 -16.38 32.43 90.52
C THR A 140 -15.01 32.31 91.17
N HIS A 141 -14.04 31.69 90.49
CA HIS A 141 -12.67 31.60 90.96
C HIS A 141 -12.01 32.98 91.11
N GLU A 142 -12.15 33.84 90.11
CA GLU A 142 -11.65 35.23 90.14
C GLU A 142 -12.25 36.04 91.28
N ARG A 143 -13.58 35.92 91.48
CA ARG A 143 -14.26 36.52 92.63
C ARG A 143 -13.69 36.01 93.95
N ASN A 144 -13.51 34.70 94.10
CA ASN A 144 -13.00 34.11 95.33
C ASN A 144 -11.53 34.48 95.60
N LEU A 145 -10.68 34.56 94.58
CA LEU A 145 -9.31 35.07 94.72
C LEU A 145 -9.30 36.49 95.30
N SER A 146 -10.14 37.38 94.78
CA SER A 146 -10.24 38.76 95.29
C SER A 146 -10.76 38.85 96.74
N LEU A 147 -11.52 37.85 97.20
CA LEU A 147 -12.03 37.77 98.58
C LEU A 147 -10.99 37.20 99.54
N VAL A 148 -10.15 36.25 99.09
CA VAL A 148 -9.01 35.72 99.85
C VAL A 148 -7.97 36.79 100.09
N GLU A 149 -7.63 37.58 99.06
CA GLU A 149 -6.66 38.68 99.17
C GLU A 149 -7.08 39.71 100.23
N LYS A 150 -8.38 39.89 100.41
CA LYS A 150 -8.97 40.79 101.42
C LYS A 150 -9.20 40.11 102.77
N GLY A 151 -8.89 38.82 102.91
CA GLY A 151 -9.06 38.04 104.14
C GLY A 151 -10.49 37.63 104.49
N PHE A 152 -11.44 37.70 103.55
CA PHE A 152 -12.86 37.39 103.80
C PHE A 152 -13.20 35.89 103.72
N ILE A 153 -12.39 35.06 103.06
CA ILE A 153 -12.60 33.61 102.94
C ILE A 153 -11.28 32.83 103.10
N ALA A 154 -11.38 31.54 103.42
CA ALA A 154 -10.22 30.65 103.61
C ALA A 154 -9.55 30.22 102.29
N GLN A 155 -8.24 29.96 102.33
CA GLN A 155 -7.45 29.53 101.16
C GLN A 155 -7.97 28.24 100.51
N SER A 156 -8.51 27.31 101.30
CA SER A 156 -9.11 26.06 100.81
C SER A 156 -10.28 26.28 99.83
N GLU A 157 -11.02 27.40 99.95
CA GLU A 157 -12.11 27.74 99.02
C GLU A 157 -11.57 28.20 97.65
N ALA A 158 -10.40 28.85 97.63
CA ALA A 158 -9.71 29.22 96.40
C ALA A 158 -9.19 27.98 95.66
N ASP A 159 -8.58 27.05 96.41
CA ASP A 159 -8.09 25.78 95.86
C ASP A 159 -9.24 24.94 95.29
N ARG A 160 -10.41 24.93 95.95
CA ARG A 160 -11.62 24.26 95.46
C ARG A 160 -12.13 24.86 94.15
N THR A 161 -12.22 26.18 94.04
CA THR A 161 -12.65 26.84 92.79
C THR A 161 -11.62 26.70 91.67
N ARG A 162 -10.32 26.66 92.01
CA ARG A 162 -9.25 26.35 91.05
C ARG A 162 -9.41 24.94 90.49
N ALA A 163 -9.68 23.95 91.34
CA ALA A 163 -9.93 22.58 90.90
C ALA A 163 -11.17 22.49 90.00
N LEU A 164 -12.22 23.28 90.29
CA LEU A 164 -13.41 23.37 89.44
C LEU A 164 -13.07 23.90 88.04
N VAL A 165 -12.32 25.00 87.92
CA VAL A 165 -11.87 25.54 86.62
C VAL A 165 -11.09 24.49 85.82
N ILE A 166 -10.15 23.78 86.46
CA ILE A 166 -9.39 22.71 85.81
C ILE A 166 -10.35 21.63 85.29
N SER A 167 -11.30 21.16 86.12
CA SER A 167 -12.26 20.14 85.73
C SER A 167 -13.19 20.57 84.58
N SER A 168 -13.70 21.82 84.61
CA SER A 168 -14.54 22.38 83.56
C SER A 168 -13.77 22.57 82.25
N LYS A 169 -12.48 22.93 82.34
CA LYS A 169 -11.60 23.05 81.17
C LYS A 169 -11.37 21.70 80.50
N GLU A 170 -11.16 20.64 81.28
CA GLU A 170 -11.07 19.28 80.73
C GLU A 170 -12.41 18.80 80.15
N ALA A 171 -13.54 19.19 80.75
CA ALA A 171 -14.87 18.91 80.20
C ALA A 171 -15.09 19.56 78.83
N VAL A 172 -14.66 20.82 78.64
CA VAL A 172 -14.70 21.49 77.32
C VAL A 172 -13.86 20.76 76.29
N LYS A 173 -12.62 20.36 76.65
CA LYS A 173 -11.76 19.59 75.74
C LYS A 173 -12.38 18.25 75.34
N ALA A 174 -12.99 17.54 76.28
CA ALA A 174 -13.68 16.29 76.01
C ALA A 174 -14.87 16.50 75.05
N ALA A 175 -15.68 17.53 75.27
CA ALA A 175 -16.78 17.88 74.37
C ALA A 175 -16.30 18.27 72.96
N GLN A 176 -15.19 19.01 72.86
CA GLN A 176 -14.57 19.39 71.59
C GLN A 176 -14.04 18.17 70.82
N ALA A 177 -13.40 17.23 71.52
CA ALA A 177 -12.95 15.97 70.92
C ALA A 177 -14.15 15.18 70.36
N GLN A 178 -15.27 15.13 71.10
CA GLN A 178 -16.49 14.48 70.65
C GLN A 178 -17.10 15.16 69.42
N LEU A 179 -17.11 16.49 69.38
CA LEU A 179 -17.54 17.23 68.18
C LEU A 179 -16.67 16.88 66.97
N GLY A 180 -15.36 16.81 67.14
CA GLY A 180 -14.42 16.39 66.10
C GLY A 180 -14.71 14.99 65.55
N VAL A 181 -15.11 14.04 66.41
CA VAL A 181 -15.57 12.70 66.00
C VAL A 181 -16.85 12.80 65.16
N THR A 182 -17.85 13.57 65.60
CA THR A 182 -19.10 13.71 64.83
C THR A 182 -18.93 14.45 63.50
N ASP A 183 -18.01 15.42 63.42
CA ASP A 183 -17.68 16.10 62.17
C ASP A 183 -16.95 15.18 61.21
N ALA A 184 -16.07 14.29 61.71
CA ALA A 184 -15.47 13.23 60.91
C ALA A 184 -16.53 12.23 60.42
N GLN A 185 -17.54 11.91 61.23
CA GLN A 185 -18.67 11.06 60.82
C GLN A 185 -19.49 11.71 59.68
N ILE A 186 -19.72 13.03 59.71
CA ILE A 186 -20.37 13.73 58.59
C ILE A 186 -19.54 13.58 57.32
N LYS A 187 -18.22 13.80 57.38
CA LYS A 187 -17.35 13.62 56.21
C LYS A 187 -17.40 12.19 55.67
N SER A 188 -17.42 11.19 56.55
CA SER A 188 -17.57 9.78 56.16
C SER A 188 -18.92 9.51 55.48
N ALA A 189 -20.02 10.03 56.04
CA ALA A 189 -21.35 9.89 55.44
C ALA A 189 -21.45 10.61 54.08
N GLN A 190 -20.84 11.79 53.94
CA GLN A 190 -20.76 12.53 52.68
C GLN A 190 -19.95 11.77 51.62
N ALA A 191 -18.83 11.15 52.01
CA ALA A 191 -18.05 10.31 51.11
C ALA A 191 -18.87 9.10 50.62
N ASN A 192 -19.72 8.51 51.48
CA ASN A 192 -20.64 7.45 51.08
C ASN A 192 -21.68 7.95 50.07
N VAL A 193 -22.27 9.13 50.29
CA VAL A 193 -23.18 9.74 49.30
C VAL A 193 -22.48 9.90 47.95
N ALA A 194 -21.26 10.45 47.92
CA ALA A 194 -20.50 10.60 46.68
C ALA A 194 -20.25 9.25 45.97
N GLN A 195 -19.95 8.19 46.73
CA GLN A 195 -19.82 6.83 46.18
C GLN A 195 -21.13 6.32 45.56
N ARG A 196 -22.28 6.55 46.21
CA ARG A 196 -23.60 6.16 45.68
C ARG A 196 -24.00 6.98 44.46
N GLU A 197 -23.68 8.27 44.44
CA GLU A 197 -23.92 9.15 43.29
C GLU A 197 -23.10 8.71 42.07
N ALA A 198 -21.86 8.26 42.27
CA ALA A 198 -21.05 7.67 41.20
C ALA A 198 -21.68 6.38 40.64
N ALA A 199 -22.21 5.51 41.51
CA ALA A 199 -22.91 4.28 41.08
C ALA A 199 -24.22 4.58 40.31
N LEU A 200 -24.96 5.61 40.73
CA LEU A 200 -26.13 6.10 40.01
C LEU A 200 -25.76 6.68 38.64
N ALA A 201 -24.68 7.47 38.57
CA ALA A 201 -24.18 8.01 37.30
C ALA A 201 -23.80 6.88 36.33
N GLN A 202 -23.12 5.84 36.81
CA GLN A 202 -22.80 4.65 36.01
C GLN A 202 -24.08 3.97 35.48
N SER A 203 -25.08 3.76 36.34
CA SER A 203 -26.35 3.15 35.94
C SER A 203 -27.10 3.99 34.90
N ARG A 204 -27.02 5.32 34.98
CA ARG A 204 -27.61 6.24 33.99
C ARG A 204 -26.90 6.17 32.64
N ILE A 205 -25.56 6.06 32.63
CA ILE A 205 -24.79 5.87 31.39
C ILE A 205 -25.17 4.56 30.73
N ASP A 206 -25.31 3.48 31.50
CA ASP A 206 -25.70 2.18 30.96
C ASP A 206 -27.14 2.20 30.43
N LEU A 207 -28.06 2.95 31.06
CA LEU A 207 -29.38 3.22 30.51
C LEU A 207 -29.31 4.03 29.21
N ASP A 208 -28.48 5.07 29.13
CA ASP A 208 -28.34 5.88 27.91
C ASP A 208 -27.79 5.05 26.75
N ARG A 209 -26.86 4.11 27.02
CA ARG A 209 -26.35 3.16 26.04
C ARG A 209 -27.39 2.20 25.46
N THR A 210 -28.58 2.09 26.06
CA THR A 210 -29.70 1.34 25.46
C THR A 210 -30.27 2.04 24.22
N ARG A 211 -30.06 3.36 24.11
CA ARG A 211 -30.48 4.19 22.98
C ARG A 211 -29.36 4.21 21.94
N ILE A 212 -29.56 3.49 20.85
CA ILE A 212 -28.60 3.46 19.75
C ILE A 212 -28.88 4.67 18.86
N THR A 213 -27.95 5.61 18.81
CA THR A 213 -28.04 6.83 18.00
C THR A 213 -27.04 6.83 16.85
N SER A 214 -27.33 7.57 15.79
CA SER A 214 -26.39 7.74 14.68
C SER A 214 -25.28 8.73 15.03
N PRO A 215 -23.99 8.38 14.92
CA PRO A 215 -22.88 9.32 15.19
C PRO A 215 -22.69 10.35 14.07
N VAL A 216 -23.19 10.09 12.87
CA VAL A 216 -23.06 10.96 11.69
C VAL A 216 -24.40 11.16 11.00
N SER A 217 -24.56 12.26 10.27
CA SER A 217 -25.70 12.42 9.36
C SER A 217 -25.40 11.70 8.06
N GLY A 218 -26.32 10.91 7.53
CA GLY A 218 -26.06 10.05 6.38
C GLY A 218 -27.21 9.12 6.02
N ILE A 219 -26.92 8.09 5.24
CA ILE A 219 -27.89 7.09 4.78
C ILE A 219 -27.49 5.72 5.33
N VAL A 220 -28.47 4.97 5.83
CA VAL A 220 -28.27 3.60 6.31
C VAL A 220 -28.04 2.66 5.12
N ILE A 221 -26.81 2.17 4.96
CA ILE A 221 -26.42 1.24 3.88
C ILE A 221 -26.79 -0.19 4.25
N LYS A 222 -26.51 -0.57 5.50
CA LYS A 222 -26.68 -1.94 5.99
C LYS A 222 -27.29 -1.90 7.39
N ARG A 223 -28.26 -2.78 7.61
CA ARG A 223 -28.83 -3.14 8.90
C ARG A 223 -28.58 -4.64 9.12
N ALA A 224 -28.04 -5.00 10.27
CA ALA A 224 -27.69 -6.39 10.61
C ALA A 224 -28.50 -6.94 11.80
N ILE A 225 -29.53 -6.22 12.24
CA ILE A 225 -30.39 -6.60 13.36
C ILE A 225 -31.87 -6.53 13.05
N GLU A 226 -32.67 -7.33 13.76
CA GLU A 226 -34.13 -7.32 13.69
C GLU A 226 -34.77 -7.00 15.04
N LYS A 227 -36.02 -6.51 15.00
CA LYS A 227 -36.81 -6.29 16.21
C LYS A 227 -37.05 -7.63 16.92
N GLY A 228 -36.80 -7.67 18.22
CA GLY A 228 -36.90 -8.89 19.03
C GLY A 228 -35.62 -9.74 19.05
N GLN A 229 -34.60 -9.43 18.25
CA GLN A 229 -33.32 -10.11 18.32
C GLN A 229 -32.56 -9.73 19.60
N THR A 230 -31.90 -10.70 20.21
CA THR A 230 -31.02 -10.46 21.37
C THR A 230 -29.59 -10.21 20.89
N VAL A 231 -29.02 -9.08 21.29
CA VAL A 231 -27.63 -8.71 21.01
C VAL A 231 -26.78 -8.88 22.27
N ALA A 232 -25.58 -9.44 22.10
CA ALA A 232 -24.61 -9.62 23.17
C ALA A 232 -23.34 -8.82 22.86
N ALA A 233 -23.04 -7.82 23.69
CA ALA A 233 -21.91 -6.92 23.52
C ALA A 233 -20.69 -7.29 24.39
N SER A 234 -20.74 -8.41 25.12
CA SER A 234 -19.77 -8.73 26.17
C SER A 234 -18.38 -9.15 25.68
N LEU A 235 -18.29 -9.81 24.51
CA LEU A 235 -17.02 -10.31 23.95
C LEU A 235 -16.52 -9.46 22.79
N GLN A 236 -17.43 -8.93 21.98
CA GLN A 236 -17.16 -8.07 20.83
C GLN A 236 -18.39 -7.19 20.60
N SER A 237 -18.18 -5.96 20.10
CA SER A 237 -19.31 -5.10 19.73
C SER A 237 -19.88 -5.58 18.39
N PRO A 238 -21.12 -6.09 18.35
CA PRO A 238 -21.72 -6.50 17.09
C PRO A 238 -22.01 -5.28 16.23
N GLU A 239 -21.79 -5.40 14.92
CA GLU A 239 -22.18 -4.37 13.96
C GLU A 239 -23.70 -4.35 13.81
N LEU A 240 -24.36 -3.25 14.19
CA LEU A 240 -25.82 -3.10 14.06
C LEU A 240 -26.19 -2.43 12.75
N PHE A 241 -25.50 -1.33 12.43
CA PHE A 241 -25.72 -0.53 11.23
C PHE A 241 -24.41 -0.08 10.60
N ILE A 242 -24.43 0.13 9.28
CA ILE A 242 -23.38 0.87 8.56
C ILE A 242 -24.04 2.08 7.92
N ILE A 243 -23.51 3.26 8.23
CA ILE A 243 -24.06 4.54 7.80
C ILE A 243 -23.01 5.25 6.93
N ALA A 244 -23.38 5.60 5.70
CA ALA A 244 -22.56 6.44 4.83
C ALA A 244 -22.93 7.90 5.02
N GLN A 245 -21.95 8.76 5.29
CA GLN A 245 -22.19 10.19 5.47
C GLN A 245 -22.48 10.92 4.15
N ASN A 246 -21.83 10.51 3.05
CA ASN A 246 -21.99 11.12 1.74
C ASN A 246 -21.91 10.05 0.65
N LEU A 247 -22.95 9.97 -0.20
CA LEU A 247 -22.98 9.10 -1.38
C LEU A 247 -22.64 9.83 -2.69
N ARG A 248 -22.45 11.16 -2.64
CA ARG A 248 -22.01 11.96 -3.79
C ARG A 248 -20.51 11.90 -4.00
N GLU A 249 -19.75 11.71 -2.93
CA GLU A 249 -18.30 11.49 -2.99
C GLU A 249 -18.05 10.02 -2.68
N MET A 250 -17.61 9.30 -3.71
CA MET A 250 -17.40 7.86 -3.65
C MET A 250 -15.98 7.54 -4.05
N GLN A 251 -15.52 6.37 -3.66
CA GLN A 251 -14.22 5.87 -4.04
C GLN A 251 -14.33 4.43 -4.53
N VAL A 252 -13.45 4.04 -5.43
CA VAL A 252 -13.24 2.64 -5.80
C VAL A 252 -11.98 2.16 -5.10
N GLU A 253 -12.11 1.09 -4.32
CA GLU A 253 -10.98 0.37 -3.75
C GLU A 253 -10.52 -0.68 -4.77
N ALA A 254 -9.59 -0.29 -5.64
CA ALA A 254 -9.05 -1.15 -6.69
C ALA A 254 -7.90 -2.00 -6.16
N SER A 255 -7.99 -3.32 -6.36
CA SER A 255 -6.95 -4.28 -5.99
C SER A 255 -5.93 -4.40 -7.11
N ILE A 256 -4.71 -3.94 -6.86
CA ILE A 256 -3.64 -3.86 -7.86
C ILE A 256 -2.55 -4.87 -7.52
N ASP A 257 -2.12 -5.63 -8.51
CA ASP A 257 -1.05 -6.61 -8.34
C ASP A 257 0.29 -5.97 -7.96
N GLU A 258 1.09 -6.68 -7.15
CA GLU A 258 2.42 -6.23 -6.71
C GLU A 258 3.34 -5.87 -7.90
N ALA A 259 3.21 -6.54 -9.03
CA ALA A 259 4.03 -6.27 -10.22
C ALA A 259 3.80 -4.86 -10.81
N ASP A 260 2.61 -4.28 -10.61
CA ASP A 260 2.20 -3.03 -11.24
C ASP A 260 2.12 -1.85 -10.27
N VAL A 261 2.07 -2.08 -8.95
CA VAL A 261 1.98 -1.02 -7.93
C VAL A 261 3.09 0.04 -8.06
N GLY A 262 4.29 -0.36 -8.49
CA GLY A 262 5.43 0.56 -8.64
C GLY A 262 5.26 1.62 -9.74
N ARG A 263 4.33 1.42 -10.69
CA ARG A 263 4.04 2.37 -11.77
C ARG A 263 2.94 3.37 -11.40
N ILE A 264 2.27 3.15 -10.28
CA ILE A 264 1.07 3.90 -9.90
C ILE A 264 1.44 5.04 -8.95
N ARG A 265 0.92 6.23 -9.25
CA ARG A 265 1.22 7.45 -8.52
C ARG A 265 -0.07 8.22 -8.23
N LYS A 266 -0.07 8.96 -7.11
CA LYS A 266 -1.13 9.91 -6.76
C LYS A 266 -1.33 10.91 -7.89
N GLY A 267 -2.59 11.18 -8.25
CA GLY A 267 -3.00 12.14 -9.28
C GLY A 267 -3.12 11.56 -10.70
N GLN A 268 -2.79 10.29 -10.93
CA GLN A 268 -3.03 9.64 -12.23
C GLN A 268 -4.53 9.54 -12.54
N LYS A 269 -4.87 9.72 -13.81
CA LYS A 269 -6.24 9.55 -14.31
C LYS A 269 -6.59 8.05 -14.34
N ALA A 270 -7.77 7.73 -13.84
CA ALA A 270 -8.32 6.39 -13.87
C ALA A 270 -9.72 6.44 -14.50
N SER A 271 -10.04 5.44 -15.31
CA SER A 271 -11.38 5.23 -15.84
C SER A 271 -11.89 3.90 -15.34
N PHE A 272 -13.17 3.79 -14.99
CA PHE A 272 -13.74 2.52 -14.57
C PHE A 272 -15.12 2.28 -15.17
N THR A 273 -15.45 1.00 -15.31
CA THR A 273 -16.77 0.54 -15.76
C THR A 273 -17.37 -0.36 -14.69
N VAL A 274 -18.67 -0.30 -14.51
CA VAL A 274 -19.40 -1.19 -13.59
C VAL A 274 -20.38 -2.04 -14.38
N ASP A 275 -20.60 -3.28 -13.94
CA ASP A 275 -21.45 -4.23 -14.64
C ASP A 275 -22.93 -3.79 -14.66
N ALA A 276 -23.34 -3.01 -13.66
CA ALA A 276 -24.70 -2.46 -13.56
C ALA A 276 -25.02 -1.43 -14.66
N TYR A 277 -24.00 -0.80 -15.27
CA TYR A 277 -24.17 0.20 -16.34
C TYR A 277 -23.29 -0.12 -17.55
N PRO A 278 -23.65 -1.12 -18.37
CA PRO A 278 -22.88 -1.49 -19.56
C PRO A 278 -22.73 -0.32 -20.53
N GLY A 279 -21.54 -0.13 -21.09
CA GLY A 279 -21.23 0.90 -22.08
C GLY A 279 -21.00 2.31 -21.51
N GLN A 280 -21.18 2.52 -20.19
CA GLN A 280 -20.83 3.78 -19.53
C GLN A 280 -19.46 3.67 -18.87
N THR A 281 -18.61 4.66 -19.11
CA THR A 281 -17.30 4.79 -18.45
C THR A 281 -17.33 5.97 -17.50
N PHE A 282 -16.88 5.75 -16.28
CA PHE A 282 -16.76 6.78 -15.25
C PHE A 282 -15.31 7.19 -15.12
N GLU A 283 -15.07 8.49 -15.02
CA GLU A 283 -13.73 9.04 -14.81
C GLU A 283 -13.49 9.30 -13.33
N GLY A 284 -12.26 9.04 -12.88
CA GLY A 284 -11.80 9.27 -11.52
C GLY A 284 -10.29 9.55 -11.49
N GLN A 285 -9.77 9.79 -10.30
CA GLN A 285 -8.35 10.04 -10.09
C GLN A 285 -7.83 9.23 -8.91
N ILE A 286 -6.57 8.81 -8.97
CA ILE A 286 -5.94 8.12 -7.85
C ILE A 286 -5.63 9.13 -6.75
N ASP A 287 -6.32 9.04 -5.63
CA ASP A 287 -5.99 9.85 -4.47
C ASP A 287 -4.79 9.27 -3.71
N GLN A 288 -4.74 7.95 -3.54
CA GLN A 288 -3.63 7.29 -2.85
C GLN A 288 -3.56 5.80 -3.14
N VAL A 289 -2.40 5.22 -2.85
CA VAL A 289 -2.20 3.76 -2.80
C VAL A 289 -1.91 3.39 -1.36
N ARG A 290 -2.70 2.48 -0.78
CA ARG A 290 -2.50 1.98 0.58
C ARG A 290 -1.20 1.19 0.61
N LYS A 291 -0.33 1.49 1.58
CA LYS A 291 0.98 0.84 1.72
C LYS A 291 0.91 -0.56 2.34
N ALA A 292 -0.20 -0.88 2.99
CA ALA A 292 -0.46 -2.20 3.53
C ALA A 292 -0.91 -3.14 2.39
N ALA A 293 -0.14 -4.18 2.14
CA ALA A 293 -0.50 -5.21 1.18
C ALA A 293 -1.60 -6.13 1.76
N LEU A 294 -2.50 -6.58 0.90
CA LEU A 294 -3.50 -7.60 1.19
C LEU A 294 -3.07 -8.90 0.50
N ASN A 295 -3.15 -10.01 1.23
CA ASN A 295 -2.86 -11.33 0.68
C ASN A 295 -4.17 -12.10 0.54
N VAL A 296 -4.70 -12.16 -0.68
CA VAL A 296 -5.95 -12.86 -0.99
C VAL A 296 -5.61 -14.04 -1.88
N ALA A 297 -5.91 -15.26 -1.43
CA ALA A 297 -5.60 -16.50 -2.14
C ALA A 297 -4.12 -16.64 -2.56
N ASN A 298 -3.19 -16.27 -1.68
CA ASN A 298 -1.73 -16.27 -1.92
C ASN A 298 -1.25 -15.30 -3.02
N VAL A 299 -2.08 -14.34 -3.43
CA VAL A 299 -1.71 -13.25 -4.34
C VAL A 299 -1.61 -11.94 -3.54
N VAL A 300 -0.44 -11.31 -3.59
CA VAL A 300 -0.17 -10.03 -2.93
C VAL A 300 -0.71 -8.90 -3.79
N THR A 301 -1.67 -8.16 -3.24
CA THR A 301 -2.29 -7.01 -3.90
C THR A 301 -2.20 -5.76 -3.00
N TYR A 302 -2.18 -4.60 -3.64
CA TYR A 302 -2.21 -3.29 -2.98
C TYR A 302 -3.49 -2.56 -3.36
N VAL A 303 -4.12 -1.91 -2.39
CA VAL A 303 -5.37 -1.17 -2.64
C VAL A 303 -5.04 0.24 -3.12
N ALA A 304 -5.39 0.56 -4.36
CA ALA A 304 -5.42 1.94 -4.84
C ALA A 304 -6.82 2.53 -4.66
N VAL A 305 -6.89 3.71 -4.06
CA VAL A 305 -8.12 4.45 -3.83
C VAL A 305 -8.31 5.43 -4.99
N VAL A 306 -9.32 5.17 -5.81
CA VAL A 306 -9.73 6.04 -6.91
C VAL A 306 -10.94 6.84 -6.49
N THR A 307 -10.81 8.16 -6.34
CA THR A 307 -11.93 9.03 -5.98
C THR A 307 -12.69 9.49 -7.22
N PHE A 308 -14.02 9.55 -7.10
CA PHE A 308 -14.89 10.05 -8.16
C PHE A 308 -16.15 10.70 -7.58
N SER A 309 -16.77 11.60 -8.36
CA SER A 309 -18.01 12.28 -7.99
C SER A 309 -19.22 11.54 -8.57
N ASN A 310 -20.09 11.05 -7.69
CA ASN A 310 -21.35 10.38 -8.00
C ASN A 310 -22.51 11.38 -7.98
N ILE A 311 -22.51 12.32 -8.93
CA ILE A 311 -23.49 13.43 -8.96
C ILE A 311 -24.92 12.91 -9.14
N ASP A 312 -25.10 11.90 -9.98
CA ASP A 312 -26.41 11.32 -10.29
C ASP A 312 -26.89 10.31 -9.23
N GLY A 313 -26.07 9.97 -8.22
CA GLY A 313 -26.41 8.98 -7.20
C GLY A 313 -26.63 7.55 -7.74
N ARG A 314 -26.21 7.28 -8.99
CA ARG A 314 -26.47 6.02 -9.70
C ARG A 314 -25.61 4.87 -9.22
N LEU A 315 -24.41 5.18 -8.75
CA LEU A 315 -23.46 4.19 -8.26
C LEU A 315 -23.71 3.93 -6.78
N LEU A 316 -23.95 2.67 -6.43
CA LEU A 316 -24.23 2.25 -5.06
C LEU A 316 -22.98 1.61 -4.43
N PRO A 317 -22.80 1.74 -3.10
CA PRO A 317 -21.80 0.97 -2.37
C PRO A 317 -21.92 -0.54 -2.63
N GLY A 318 -20.78 -1.21 -2.75
CA GLY A 318 -20.68 -2.66 -2.99
C GLY A 318 -20.69 -3.07 -4.47
N MET A 319 -20.84 -2.16 -5.42
CA MET A 319 -20.72 -2.49 -6.85
C MET A 319 -19.29 -2.87 -7.21
N THR A 320 -19.14 -3.91 -8.03
CA THR A 320 -17.84 -4.28 -8.63
C THR A 320 -17.51 -3.32 -9.76
N ALA A 321 -16.31 -2.77 -9.74
CA ALA A 321 -15.79 -1.86 -10.75
C ALA A 321 -14.52 -2.43 -11.39
N ASN A 322 -14.48 -2.43 -12.72
CA ASN A 322 -13.30 -2.72 -13.50
C ASN A 322 -12.57 -1.40 -13.76
N VAL A 323 -11.45 -1.20 -13.09
CA VAL A 323 -10.67 0.03 -13.10
C VAL A 323 -9.51 -0.10 -14.08
N ARG A 324 -9.33 0.91 -14.91
CA ARG A 324 -8.20 1.08 -15.81
C ARG A 324 -7.47 2.36 -15.44
N VAL A 325 -6.28 2.21 -14.88
CA VAL A 325 -5.41 3.33 -14.48
C VAL A 325 -4.46 3.65 -15.62
N VAL A 326 -4.41 4.91 -16.05
CA VAL A 326 -3.43 5.36 -17.06
C VAL A 326 -2.09 5.67 -16.36
N THR A 327 -1.05 4.91 -16.67
CA THR A 327 0.27 5.03 -16.05
C THR A 327 1.24 5.92 -16.82
N ASP A 328 1.19 5.87 -18.15
CA ASP A 328 1.96 6.74 -19.05
C ASP A 328 1.15 7.00 -20.34
N GLN A 329 1.26 8.20 -20.90
CA GLN A 329 0.59 8.62 -22.12
C GLN A 329 1.59 9.36 -23.03
N ARG A 330 1.67 8.93 -24.29
CA ARG A 330 2.45 9.56 -25.34
C ARG A 330 1.53 9.92 -26.48
N GLU A 331 1.51 11.16 -26.92
CA GLU A 331 0.62 11.61 -28.01
C GLU A 331 1.20 11.31 -29.41
N SER A 332 2.52 11.20 -29.54
CA SER A 332 3.19 11.07 -30.84
C SER A 332 4.37 10.08 -30.78
N ALA A 333 4.08 8.84 -30.40
CA ALA A 333 5.05 7.76 -30.35
C ALA A 333 5.06 6.93 -31.64
N LEU A 334 6.24 6.49 -32.08
CA LEU A 334 6.38 5.48 -33.13
C LEU A 334 5.91 4.14 -32.56
N LYS A 335 4.82 3.58 -33.09
CA LYS A 335 4.23 2.34 -32.59
C LYS A 335 4.42 1.20 -33.59
N VAL A 336 4.71 0.02 -33.06
CA VAL A 336 4.80 -1.23 -33.82
C VAL A 336 3.82 -2.23 -33.22
N LEU A 337 3.12 -2.98 -34.07
CA LEU A 337 2.19 -4.02 -33.63
C LEU A 337 2.92 -5.09 -32.80
N ASN A 338 2.34 -5.48 -31.67
CA ASN A 338 2.92 -6.48 -30.77
C ASN A 338 3.17 -7.84 -31.44
N ALA A 339 2.40 -8.16 -32.48
CA ALA A 339 2.60 -9.34 -33.30
C ALA A 339 4.01 -9.39 -33.91
N ALA A 340 4.56 -8.26 -34.37
CA ALA A 340 5.88 -8.19 -34.99
C ALA A 340 7.02 -8.57 -34.03
N LEU A 341 6.86 -8.28 -32.74
CA LEU A 341 7.87 -8.58 -31.72
C LEU A 341 7.98 -10.07 -31.40
N ARG A 342 6.91 -10.83 -31.70
CA ARG A 342 6.80 -12.27 -31.45
C ARG A 342 7.29 -13.11 -32.61
N VAL A 343 7.39 -12.55 -33.81
CA VAL A 343 7.86 -13.27 -35.00
C VAL A 343 9.31 -13.73 -34.82
N ARG A 344 9.59 -14.93 -35.31
CA ARG A 344 10.94 -15.50 -35.45
C ARG A 344 11.05 -16.05 -36.86
N ILE A 345 11.99 -15.54 -37.65
CA ILE A 345 12.26 -16.04 -39.00
C ILE A 345 13.58 -16.82 -38.92
N ALA A 346 13.52 -18.13 -39.18
CA ALA A 346 14.71 -18.98 -39.19
C ALA A 346 15.67 -18.55 -40.31
N GLY A 347 16.96 -18.40 -39.99
CA GLY A 347 17.99 -18.00 -40.96
C GLY A 347 18.16 -16.49 -41.17
N VAL A 348 17.27 -15.66 -40.61
CA VAL A 348 17.41 -14.20 -40.58
C VAL A 348 17.57 -13.82 -39.12
N GLU A 349 18.80 -13.93 -38.63
CA GLU A 349 19.13 -13.38 -37.31
C GLU A 349 19.54 -11.93 -37.50
N PRO A 350 19.06 -10.99 -36.65
CA PRO A 350 19.63 -9.66 -36.67
C PRO A 350 21.12 -9.79 -36.48
N ALA A 351 21.89 -8.91 -37.13
CA ALA A 351 23.28 -8.74 -36.76
C ALA A 351 23.32 -8.69 -35.22
N PRO A 352 24.14 -9.54 -34.57
CA PRO A 352 24.30 -9.44 -33.12
C PRO A 352 24.58 -7.97 -32.85
N TYR A 353 23.89 -7.36 -31.87
CA TYR A 353 24.28 -6.04 -31.38
C TYR A 353 25.78 -6.09 -31.27
N ALA A 354 26.51 -5.34 -32.10
CA ALA A 354 27.95 -5.49 -32.17
C ALA A 354 28.45 -5.42 -30.73
N PRO A 355 28.94 -6.52 -30.13
CA PRO A 355 29.89 -6.32 -29.07
C PRO A 355 31.04 -5.62 -29.78
N GLU A 356 31.45 -4.46 -29.28
CA GLU A 356 32.74 -3.96 -29.71
C GLU A 356 33.77 -5.04 -29.32
N ASN A 357 34.17 -5.79 -30.34
CA ASN A 357 35.12 -6.91 -30.37
C ASN A 357 34.83 -8.11 -29.45
N VAL A 358 34.37 -9.21 -30.06
CA VAL A 358 34.77 -10.55 -29.61
C VAL A 358 35.16 -11.37 -30.84
N ALA A 359 36.46 -11.53 -31.04
CA ALA A 359 37.00 -12.47 -31.99
C ALA A 359 36.78 -13.90 -31.46
N SER A 360 36.26 -14.75 -32.33
CA SER A 360 36.15 -16.20 -32.14
C SER A 360 37.54 -16.84 -32.16
N ASP A 361 37.79 -17.75 -31.22
CA ASP A 361 38.70 -18.86 -31.48
C ASP A 361 37.95 -20.18 -31.26
N ALA A 362 38.03 -21.04 -32.25
CA ALA A 362 37.37 -22.32 -32.34
C ALA A 362 38.39 -23.42 -32.02
N GLY A 363 38.03 -24.35 -31.14
CA GLY A 363 38.75 -25.60 -30.90
C GLY A 363 37.77 -26.78 -30.88
N PRO A 364 38.15 -27.97 -31.40
CA PRO A 364 37.21 -28.87 -32.07
C PRO A 364 36.57 -29.94 -31.16
N ALA A 365 35.61 -30.62 -31.80
CA ALA A 365 34.72 -31.66 -31.30
C ALA A 365 35.39 -32.87 -30.61
N GLY A 366 34.66 -33.45 -29.65
CA GLY A 366 34.83 -34.81 -29.14
C GLY A 366 33.48 -35.35 -28.65
N ALA A 367 33.08 -36.49 -29.19
CA ALA A 367 31.74 -37.08 -29.07
C ALA A 367 31.59 -38.08 -27.90
N ALA A 368 30.32 -38.25 -27.50
CA ALA A 368 29.66 -39.46 -26.97
C ALA A 368 30.07 -40.02 -25.59
N GLY A 369 29.06 -40.29 -24.74
CA GLY A 369 29.16 -41.29 -23.67
C GLY A 369 28.29 -41.05 -22.43
N GLN A 370 27.11 -41.67 -22.45
CA GLN A 370 26.17 -42.09 -21.38
C GLN A 370 26.51 -41.98 -19.87
N ASN A 371 25.39 -41.84 -19.13
CA ASN A 371 25.02 -42.40 -17.81
C ASN A 371 25.23 -41.60 -16.53
N GLY A 372 24.12 -41.49 -15.78
CA GLY A 372 24.04 -42.04 -14.44
C GLY A 372 24.29 -41.09 -13.27
N SER A 373 23.19 -40.76 -12.58
CA SER A 373 23.01 -40.82 -11.11
C SER A 373 24.09 -40.25 -10.15
N GLU A 374 23.55 -39.45 -9.22
CA GLU A 374 23.94 -39.36 -7.81
C GLU A 374 25.11 -38.43 -7.39
N LYS A 375 24.71 -37.39 -6.63
CA LYS A 375 25.46 -36.78 -5.51
C LYS A 375 25.87 -37.90 -4.51
N PRO A 376 26.94 -37.77 -3.68
CA PRO A 376 27.05 -36.65 -2.75
C PRO A 376 28.47 -36.15 -2.35
N ALA A 377 28.46 -34.95 -1.77
CA ALA A 377 29.19 -34.47 -0.58
C ALA A 377 30.74 -34.53 -0.46
N ALA A 378 31.26 -33.32 -0.22
CA ALA A 378 32.09 -32.90 0.92
C ALA A 378 33.63 -32.99 0.86
N ALA A 379 34.18 -31.81 1.15
CA ALA A 379 35.39 -31.50 1.92
C ALA A 379 36.76 -31.84 1.32
N THR A 380 37.56 -30.81 1.05
CA THR A 380 38.67 -30.36 1.94
C THR A 380 39.51 -29.26 1.26
N ALA A 381 39.86 -28.23 2.03
CA ALA A 381 40.99 -27.31 1.78
C ALA A 381 42.32 -28.07 2.05
N PRO A 382 43.55 -27.59 1.75
CA PRO A 382 43.97 -26.18 1.78
C PRO A 382 44.97 -25.72 0.68
N THR A 383 45.26 -24.42 0.73
CA THR A 383 46.32 -23.65 0.06
C THR A 383 47.72 -24.30 0.16
N PRO A 384 48.66 -24.00 -0.77
CA PRO A 384 49.66 -22.97 -0.44
C PRO A 384 50.12 -22.07 -1.62
N THR A 385 50.37 -20.80 -1.31
CA THR A 385 51.29 -19.86 -2.01
C THR A 385 52.74 -20.20 -1.55
N PRO A 386 53.90 -19.82 -2.17
CA PRO A 386 54.13 -18.62 -3.00
C PRO A 386 55.21 -18.63 -4.13
N ALA A 387 55.15 -17.56 -4.98
CA ALA A 387 56.27 -16.82 -5.63
C ALA A 387 57.12 -17.48 -6.76
N PRO A 388 57.95 -16.71 -7.53
CA PRO A 388 57.71 -15.42 -8.20
C PRO A 388 58.23 -15.37 -9.67
N GLY A 389 57.84 -14.32 -10.41
CA GLY A 389 58.71 -13.69 -11.42
C GLY A 389 58.47 -14.06 -12.89
N GLY A 390 58.18 -13.02 -13.69
CA GLY A 390 58.18 -13.12 -15.16
C GLY A 390 57.51 -11.92 -15.82
N ALA A 391 58.28 -10.84 -16.00
CA ALA A 391 57.84 -9.64 -16.69
C ALA A 391 57.52 -9.89 -18.18
N GLY A 392 56.36 -9.40 -18.64
CA GLY A 392 55.98 -9.41 -20.05
C GLY A 392 54.73 -8.55 -20.33
N ARG A 393 54.98 -7.37 -20.92
CA ARG A 393 54.16 -6.31 -21.55
C ARG A 393 52.63 -6.49 -21.83
N PRO A 394 51.91 -5.34 -22.00
CA PRO A 394 50.49 -5.19 -21.71
C PRO A 394 49.57 -5.37 -22.94
N GLY A 395 48.32 -5.78 -22.73
CA GLY A 395 47.26 -5.66 -23.74
C GLY A 395 46.01 -6.48 -23.43
N GLY A 396 44.83 -5.84 -23.47
CA GLY A 396 43.53 -6.55 -23.43
C GLY A 396 42.42 -5.77 -22.73
N GLN A 397 41.77 -4.89 -23.49
CA GLN A 397 40.82 -3.87 -23.07
C GLN A 397 39.44 -4.44 -22.68
N GLY A 398 39.07 -4.31 -21.40
CA GLY A 398 37.68 -4.45 -20.93
C GLY A 398 37.08 -3.07 -20.66
N GLY A 399 36.14 -2.61 -21.50
CA GLY A 399 35.49 -1.32 -21.29
C GLY A 399 34.51 -0.91 -22.39
N GLY A 400 33.31 -1.52 -22.43
CA GLY A 400 32.22 -1.05 -23.30
C GLY A 400 31.34 0.01 -22.61
N ALA A 401 30.61 -0.37 -21.56
CA ALA A 401 29.64 0.53 -20.92
C ALA A 401 30.25 1.71 -20.14
N ALA A 402 31.41 1.52 -19.50
CA ALA A 402 32.09 2.59 -18.77
C ALA A 402 32.73 3.62 -19.70
N ALA A 403 33.22 3.17 -20.86
CA ALA A 403 33.83 4.04 -21.87
C ALA A 403 32.77 4.88 -22.61
N GLU A 404 31.60 4.31 -22.92
CA GLU A 404 30.47 5.05 -23.50
C GLU A 404 29.95 6.14 -22.55
N PHE A 405 29.80 5.81 -21.26
CA PHE A 405 29.36 6.78 -20.26
C PHE A 405 30.41 7.87 -20.03
N ARG A 406 31.70 7.52 -20.04
CA ARG A 406 32.82 8.47 -20.01
C ARG A 406 32.78 9.45 -21.19
N ASN A 407 32.61 8.95 -22.41
CA ASN A 407 32.57 9.78 -23.61
C ASN A 407 31.36 10.73 -23.61
N ARG A 408 30.20 10.28 -23.10
CA ARG A 408 29.02 11.13 -22.93
C ARG A 408 29.24 12.20 -21.86
N MET A 409 29.80 11.83 -20.71
CA MET A 409 30.16 12.80 -19.66
C MET A 409 31.16 13.84 -20.17
N ALA A 410 32.18 13.42 -20.92
CA ALA A 410 33.18 14.30 -21.51
C ALA A 410 32.53 15.37 -22.41
N GLY A 411 31.60 14.95 -23.27
CA GLY A 411 30.90 15.83 -24.21
C GLY A 411 29.86 16.75 -23.55
N GLU A 412 29.02 16.20 -22.67
CA GLU A 412 27.86 16.93 -22.12
C GLU A 412 28.21 17.79 -20.89
N LEU A 413 29.19 17.37 -20.07
CA LEU A 413 29.65 18.13 -18.90
C LEU A 413 30.85 19.04 -19.20
N LYS A 414 31.40 18.99 -20.42
CA LYS A 414 32.60 19.74 -20.86
C LYS A 414 33.74 19.64 -19.83
N LEU A 415 34.10 18.40 -19.48
CA LEU A 415 35.15 18.12 -18.50
C LEU A 415 36.52 18.62 -18.99
N THR A 416 37.33 19.16 -18.10
CA THR A 416 38.73 19.52 -18.42
C THR A 416 39.58 18.26 -18.61
N PRO A 417 40.70 18.33 -19.37
CA PRO A 417 41.59 17.18 -19.55
C PRO A 417 42.06 16.56 -18.23
N GLU A 418 42.34 17.38 -17.22
CA GLU A 418 42.75 16.93 -15.88
C GLU A 418 41.61 16.22 -15.13
N GLN A 419 40.36 16.66 -15.29
CA GLN A 419 39.21 15.96 -14.70
C GLN A 419 38.96 14.62 -15.40
N LEU A 420 39.21 14.53 -16.70
CA LEU A 420 39.07 13.29 -17.46
C LEU A 420 40.05 12.22 -16.96
N GLU A 421 41.32 12.57 -16.76
CA GLU A 421 42.33 11.66 -16.21
C GLU A 421 41.96 11.19 -14.80
N LYS A 422 41.42 12.07 -13.95
CA LYS A 422 40.97 11.69 -12.61
C LYS A 422 39.77 10.73 -12.64
N VAL A 423 38.84 10.93 -13.57
CA VAL A 423 37.72 9.99 -13.81
C VAL A 423 38.25 8.63 -14.27
N ASP A 424 39.27 8.60 -15.13
CA ASP A 424 39.89 7.36 -15.58
C ASP A 424 40.61 6.62 -14.46
N ALA A 425 41.31 7.35 -13.59
CA ALA A 425 41.95 6.79 -12.41
C ALA A 425 40.91 6.14 -11.46
N ILE A 426 39.73 6.76 -11.31
CA ILE A 426 38.62 6.18 -10.52
C ILE A 426 38.15 4.86 -11.14
N TYR A 427 37.88 4.83 -12.45
CA TYR A 427 37.44 3.59 -13.12
C TYR A 427 38.53 2.50 -13.10
N ALA A 428 39.80 2.87 -13.28
CA ALA A 428 40.93 1.95 -13.20
C ALA A 428 41.06 1.33 -11.80
N SER A 429 40.89 2.13 -10.73
CA SER A 429 40.94 1.66 -9.34
C SER A 429 39.81 0.69 -8.98
N MET A 430 38.66 0.78 -9.67
CA MET A 430 37.47 -0.01 -9.39
C MET A 430 37.35 -1.27 -10.24
N ARG A 431 38.16 -1.41 -11.30
CA ARG A 431 38.20 -2.61 -12.17
C ARG A 431 38.33 -3.94 -11.42
N PRO A 432 39.18 -4.09 -10.40
CA PRO A 432 39.30 -5.35 -9.66
C PRO A 432 37.99 -5.74 -8.94
N ARG A 433 37.29 -4.74 -8.37
CA ARG A 433 35.99 -4.95 -7.71
C ARG A 433 34.90 -5.33 -8.72
N PHE A 434 34.93 -4.75 -9.91
CA PHE A 434 34.02 -5.15 -10.98
C PHE A 434 34.30 -6.56 -11.52
N MET A 435 35.55 -7.03 -11.49
CA MET A 435 35.89 -8.42 -11.85
C MET A 435 35.40 -9.43 -10.79
N GLN A 436 35.52 -9.09 -9.51
CA GLN A 436 35.04 -9.91 -8.39
C GLN A 436 33.51 -10.12 -8.38
N LEU A 437 32.74 -9.28 -9.08
CA LEU A 437 31.30 -9.50 -9.28
C LEU A 437 30.98 -10.81 -10.02
N ARG A 438 31.92 -11.32 -10.81
CA ARG A 438 31.73 -12.55 -11.60
C ARG A 438 31.74 -13.79 -10.72
N ASP A 439 32.36 -13.71 -9.54
CA ASP A 439 32.50 -14.80 -8.59
C ASP A 439 31.36 -14.81 -7.54
N LEU A 440 30.51 -13.78 -7.53
CA LEU A 440 29.35 -13.68 -6.64
C LEU A 440 28.11 -14.40 -7.20
N PRO A 441 27.24 -14.96 -6.33
CA PRO A 441 25.95 -15.52 -6.73
C PRO A 441 25.04 -14.52 -7.45
N ASP A 442 24.22 -15.00 -8.40
CA ASP A 442 23.35 -14.16 -9.26
C ASP A 442 22.46 -13.18 -8.47
N ALA A 443 21.90 -13.63 -7.34
CA ALA A 443 21.01 -12.84 -6.49
C ALA A 443 21.71 -11.67 -5.77
N GLU A 444 23.01 -11.80 -5.50
CA GLU A 444 23.80 -10.80 -4.78
C GLU A 444 24.56 -9.88 -5.73
N ARG A 445 24.82 -10.35 -6.95
CA ARG A 445 25.56 -9.62 -8.00
C ARG A 445 24.90 -8.28 -8.34
N GLY A 446 23.56 -8.23 -8.36
CA GLY A 446 22.82 -6.98 -8.61
C GLY A 446 23.10 -5.90 -7.57
N ARG A 447 22.95 -6.24 -6.28
CA ARG A 447 23.17 -5.32 -5.15
C ARG A 447 24.65 -4.92 -5.01
N ALA A 448 25.56 -5.87 -5.21
CA ALA A 448 27.00 -5.60 -5.18
C ALA A 448 27.43 -4.66 -6.32
N ARG A 449 26.89 -4.87 -7.53
CA ARG A 449 27.14 -4.00 -8.68
C ARG A 449 26.60 -2.60 -8.42
N GLU A 450 25.41 -2.49 -7.86
CA GLU A 450 24.80 -1.20 -7.52
C GLU A 450 25.65 -0.42 -6.52
N ARG A 451 26.14 -1.06 -5.45
CA ARG A 451 27.05 -0.44 -4.47
C ARG A 451 28.34 0.07 -5.10
N ILE A 452 28.98 -0.73 -5.95
CA ILE A 452 30.20 -0.33 -6.65
C ILE A 452 29.91 0.83 -7.61
N THR A 453 28.81 0.80 -8.36
CA THR A 453 28.43 1.89 -9.27
C THR A 453 28.05 3.18 -8.52
N ALA A 454 27.43 3.08 -7.34
CA ALA A 454 27.11 4.21 -6.50
C ALA A 454 28.38 4.87 -5.93
N GLU A 455 29.37 4.07 -5.52
CA GLU A 455 30.68 4.56 -5.06
C GLU A 455 31.44 5.28 -6.19
N VAL A 456 31.43 4.74 -7.40
CA VAL A 456 32.02 5.42 -8.58
C VAL A 456 31.31 6.75 -8.85
N ARG A 457 29.98 6.77 -8.80
CA ARG A 457 29.19 8.00 -9.02
C ARG A 457 29.49 9.07 -7.97
N ALA A 458 29.64 8.68 -6.70
CA ALA A 458 29.98 9.60 -5.62
C ALA A 458 31.36 10.24 -5.83
N ARG A 459 32.39 9.44 -6.13
CA ARG A 459 33.75 9.92 -6.37
C ARG A 459 33.85 10.81 -7.62
N ILE A 460 33.11 10.49 -8.68
CA ILE A 460 33.02 11.36 -9.86
C ILE A 460 32.32 12.67 -9.50
N GLY A 461 31.25 12.61 -8.70
CA GLY A 461 30.56 13.78 -8.18
C GLY A 461 31.50 14.75 -7.47
N GLU A 462 32.44 14.26 -6.65
CA GLU A 462 33.41 15.10 -5.92
C GLU A 462 34.36 15.88 -6.84
N LEU A 463 34.62 15.40 -8.06
CA LEU A 463 35.48 16.04 -9.04
C LEU A 463 34.77 17.13 -9.88
N LEU A 464 33.44 17.23 -9.77
CA LEU A 464 32.60 18.12 -10.58
C LEU A 464 32.31 19.45 -9.86
N THR A 465 32.22 20.52 -10.63
CA THR A 465 31.74 21.82 -10.14
C THR A 465 30.24 21.76 -9.75
N PRO A 466 29.73 22.68 -8.93
CA PRO A 466 28.31 22.69 -8.53
C PRO A 466 27.31 22.69 -9.70
N GLU A 467 27.61 23.41 -10.78
CA GLU A 467 26.78 23.44 -12.00
C GLU A 467 26.84 22.12 -12.78
N GLN A 468 28.03 21.51 -12.86
CA GLN A 468 28.21 20.18 -13.47
C GLN A 468 27.52 19.07 -12.65
N LYS A 469 27.51 19.17 -11.32
CA LYS A 469 26.79 18.22 -10.44
C LYS A 469 25.29 18.18 -10.72
N GLN A 470 24.64 19.33 -10.95
CA GLN A 470 23.22 19.38 -11.30
C GLN A 470 22.94 18.69 -12.64
N ARG A 471 23.76 18.96 -13.66
CA ARG A 471 23.64 18.28 -14.97
C ARG A 471 23.92 16.79 -14.88
N TYR A 472 24.91 16.40 -14.09
CA TYR A 472 25.25 14.99 -13.85
C TYR A 472 24.13 14.25 -13.11
N ALA A 473 23.48 14.88 -12.14
CA ALA A 473 22.33 14.33 -11.43
C ALA A 473 21.10 14.17 -12.35
N ALA A 474 20.86 15.13 -13.25
CA ALA A 474 19.79 15.04 -14.25
C ALA A 474 20.05 13.89 -15.25
N LEU A 475 21.29 13.74 -15.72
CA LEU A 475 21.73 12.62 -16.56
C LEU A 475 21.58 11.24 -15.87
N ALA A 476 21.91 11.18 -14.58
CA ALA A 476 21.75 9.97 -13.79
C ALA A 476 20.27 9.64 -13.54
N ALA A 477 19.41 10.64 -13.32
CA ALA A 477 17.97 10.47 -13.12
C ALA A 477 17.25 10.07 -14.42
N GLU A 478 17.64 10.61 -15.57
CA GLU A 478 17.07 10.26 -16.88
C GLU A 478 17.37 8.80 -17.27
N SER A 479 18.51 8.27 -16.80
CA SER A 479 18.90 6.88 -17.01
C SER A 479 18.12 5.89 -16.12
N GLY A 480 17.51 6.35 -15.02
CA GLY A 480 16.83 5.49 -14.04
C GLY A 480 15.33 5.28 -14.26
N GLY A 481 14.70 6.05 -15.16
CA GLY A 481 13.24 6.08 -15.31
C GLY A 481 12.65 5.34 -16.50
N ARG A 482 13.45 4.91 -17.48
CA ARG A 482 12.97 4.21 -18.69
C ARG A 482 13.23 2.71 -18.57
N THR A 483 12.18 1.91 -18.36
CA THR A 483 12.26 0.45 -18.53
C THR A 483 12.37 0.14 -20.02
N ILE A 484 13.57 0.29 -20.57
CA ILE A 484 13.84 -0.03 -21.98
C ILE A 484 13.87 -1.54 -22.11
N THR A 485 12.81 -2.11 -22.67
CA THR A 485 12.78 -3.53 -23.00
C THR A 485 13.41 -3.72 -24.37
N ARG A 486 14.20 -4.77 -24.57
CA ARG A 486 14.82 -5.04 -25.89
C ARG A 486 13.93 -6.00 -26.66
N GLY A 487 13.61 -5.65 -27.89
CA GLY A 487 12.83 -6.45 -28.82
C GLY A 487 13.59 -6.73 -30.11
N ARG A 488 13.12 -7.72 -30.87
CA ARG A 488 13.56 -7.95 -32.24
C ARG A 488 12.38 -7.70 -33.16
N ILE A 489 12.59 -6.94 -34.22
CA ILE A 489 11.61 -6.69 -35.27
C ILE A 489 12.22 -7.03 -36.63
N TYR A 490 11.37 -7.39 -37.56
CA TYR A 490 11.77 -7.72 -38.92
C TYR A 490 11.10 -6.76 -39.88
N LEU A 491 11.87 -6.03 -40.67
CA LEU A 491 11.36 -5.21 -41.77
C LEU A 491 11.39 -6.01 -43.07
N LEU A 492 10.42 -5.80 -43.94
CA LEU A 492 10.45 -6.33 -45.30
C LEU A 492 11.16 -5.29 -46.19
N GLY A 493 12.31 -5.67 -46.76
CA GLY A 493 13.04 -4.83 -47.73
C GLY A 493 12.29 -4.71 -49.06
N GLU A 494 12.67 -3.73 -49.90
CA GLU A 494 12.13 -3.55 -51.26
C GLU A 494 12.40 -4.76 -52.18
N ASP A 495 13.38 -5.58 -51.81
CA ASP A 495 13.75 -6.86 -52.46
C ASP A 495 12.91 -8.06 -51.99
N GLY A 496 11.92 -7.84 -51.11
CA GLY A 496 11.04 -8.89 -50.57
C GLY A 496 11.71 -9.78 -49.53
N LYS A 497 12.93 -9.44 -49.08
CA LYS A 497 13.64 -10.22 -48.05
C LYS A 497 13.46 -9.60 -46.65
N PRO A 498 13.27 -10.42 -45.60
CA PRO A 498 13.22 -9.92 -44.24
C PRO A 498 14.61 -9.46 -43.76
N LYS A 499 14.68 -8.27 -43.17
CA LYS A 499 15.87 -7.74 -42.48
C LYS A 499 15.54 -7.53 -41.01
N ALA A 500 16.36 -8.10 -40.12
CA ALA A 500 16.13 -8.06 -38.69
C ALA A 500 16.82 -6.87 -38.03
N PHE A 501 16.11 -6.20 -37.12
CA PHE A 501 16.58 -5.06 -36.34
C PHE A 501 16.41 -5.32 -34.86
N ASN A 502 17.36 -4.84 -34.07
CA ASN A 502 17.24 -4.81 -32.64
C ASN A 502 16.55 -3.51 -32.21
N ALA A 503 15.36 -3.64 -31.66
CA ALA A 503 14.52 -2.53 -31.25
C ALA A 503 14.63 -2.27 -29.76
N ARG A 504 14.73 -1.00 -29.37
CA ARG A 504 14.47 -0.57 -28.00
C ARG A 504 12.98 -0.27 -27.89
N LEU A 505 12.33 -0.86 -26.90
CA LEU A 505 10.90 -0.78 -26.69
C LEU A 505 10.59 0.04 -25.45
N GLY A 506 9.58 0.89 -25.57
CA GLY A 506 9.03 1.71 -24.52
C GLY A 506 7.71 1.17 -24.01
N ILE A 507 6.73 2.06 -23.84
CA ILE A 507 5.41 1.70 -23.31
C ILE A 507 4.60 0.86 -24.30
N THR A 508 3.70 0.01 -23.79
CA THR A 508 2.75 -0.75 -24.60
C THR A 508 1.32 -0.51 -24.14
N ASP A 509 0.39 -0.49 -25.10
CA ASP A 509 -1.06 -0.40 -24.87
C ASP A 509 -1.76 -1.79 -24.95
N GLY A 510 -0.96 -2.86 -25.10
CA GLY A 510 -1.42 -4.24 -25.28
C GLY A 510 -1.55 -4.68 -26.75
N SER A 511 -1.80 -3.75 -27.67
CA SER A 511 -1.89 -4.01 -29.12
C SER A 511 -0.59 -3.65 -29.86
N SER A 512 0.03 -2.55 -29.44
CA SER A 512 1.19 -1.92 -30.03
C SER A 512 2.19 -1.54 -28.94
N THR A 513 3.46 -1.49 -29.29
CA THR A 513 4.54 -1.07 -28.40
C THR A 513 5.28 0.09 -29.02
N GLU A 514 5.67 1.05 -28.18
CA GLU A 514 6.51 2.17 -28.55
C GLU A 514 7.89 1.67 -28.98
N LEU A 515 8.32 2.10 -30.16
CA LEU A 515 9.65 1.89 -30.70
C LEU A 515 10.51 3.13 -30.40
N ILE A 516 11.47 2.98 -29.50
CA ILE A 516 12.43 4.02 -29.15
C ILE A 516 13.61 3.92 -30.10
N VAL A 517 13.62 4.77 -31.11
CA VAL A 517 14.73 4.87 -32.06
C VAL A 517 15.64 6.03 -31.63
N ALA A 518 16.93 5.77 -31.46
CA ALA A 518 17.88 6.83 -31.13
C ALA A 518 18.10 7.73 -32.37
N PRO A 519 18.04 9.07 -32.27
CA PRO A 519 18.14 9.96 -33.44
C PRO A 519 19.42 9.79 -34.27
N ASN A 520 20.49 9.30 -33.64
CA ASN A 520 21.81 9.14 -34.25
C ASN A 520 22.20 7.67 -34.49
N SER A 521 21.27 6.71 -34.41
CA SER A 521 21.58 5.31 -34.75
C SER A 521 21.43 5.06 -36.25
N PRO A 522 22.26 4.18 -36.86
CA PRO A 522 22.11 3.77 -38.27
C PRO A 522 20.73 3.15 -38.55
N GLU A 523 20.10 2.58 -37.52
CA GLU A 523 18.77 2.00 -37.55
C GLU A 523 17.65 3.05 -37.73
N ALA A 524 17.92 4.34 -37.46
CA ALA A 524 16.93 5.41 -37.54
C ALA A 524 16.48 5.76 -38.96
N ALA A 525 17.32 5.48 -39.96
CA ALA A 525 16.97 5.68 -41.36
C ALA A 525 15.95 4.66 -41.87
N GLU A 526 15.97 3.44 -41.30
CA GLU A 526 15.14 2.30 -41.73
C GLU A 526 13.90 2.13 -40.84
N LEU A 527 14.02 2.43 -39.55
CA LEU A 527 12.92 2.39 -38.57
C LEU A 527 12.14 3.72 -38.53
N LYS A 528 11.55 4.08 -39.67
CA LYS A 528 10.74 5.29 -39.83
C LYS A 528 9.26 4.97 -40.01
N GLU A 529 8.44 5.99 -39.83
CA GLU A 529 7.00 5.93 -40.10
C GLU A 529 6.73 5.44 -41.54
N GLY A 530 5.78 4.53 -41.70
CA GLY A 530 5.42 3.88 -42.96
C GLY A 530 6.21 2.61 -43.28
N ALA A 531 7.27 2.27 -42.55
CA ALA A 531 8.06 1.07 -42.83
C ALA A 531 7.25 -0.22 -42.61
N ALA A 532 7.40 -1.20 -43.51
CA ALA A 532 6.67 -2.47 -43.46
C ALA A 532 7.36 -3.47 -42.52
N VAL A 533 6.78 -3.68 -41.35
CA VAL A 533 7.24 -4.65 -40.35
C VAL A 533 6.50 -5.96 -40.51
N ILE A 534 7.21 -7.08 -40.49
CA ILE A 534 6.65 -8.42 -40.58
C ILE A 534 5.98 -8.79 -39.26
N THR A 535 4.69 -9.12 -39.32
CA THR A 535 3.85 -9.50 -38.19
C THR A 535 3.52 -11.01 -38.17
N GLY A 536 3.85 -11.74 -39.24
CA GLY A 536 3.73 -13.20 -39.30
C GLY A 536 4.12 -13.78 -40.65
N THR A 537 4.14 -15.11 -40.74
CA THR A 537 4.37 -15.88 -41.97
C THR A 537 3.09 -16.62 -42.36
N VAL A 538 2.70 -16.57 -43.63
CA VAL A 538 1.62 -17.36 -44.21
C VAL A 538 2.25 -18.57 -44.89
N ALA A 539 1.92 -19.76 -44.40
CA ALA A 539 2.26 -20.99 -45.09
C ALA A 539 1.42 -21.11 -46.38
N PRO A 540 2.00 -21.53 -47.52
CA PRO A 540 1.25 -21.70 -48.75
C PRO A 540 0.18 -22.79 -48.55
N GLY A 541 -1.10 -22.43 -48.71
CA GLY A 541 -2.24 -23.37 -48.67
C GLY A 541 -3.39 -23.06 -47.71
N SER A 542 -3.34 -22.00 -46.89
CA SER A 542 -4.49 -21.61 -46.06
C SER A 542 -5.35 -20.52 -46.74
N PRO A 543 -6.68 -20.70 -46.90
CA PRO A 543 -7.52 -19.69 -47.54
C PRO A 543 -7.57 -18.43 -46.66
N ALA A 544 -7.39 -17.27 -47.31
CA ALA A 544 -7.53 -15.97 -46.69
C ALA A 544 -8.97 -15.80 -46.17
N THR A 545 -9.15 -15.80 -44.85
CA THR A 545 -10.42 -15.37 -44.26
C THR A 545 -10.47 -13.84 -44.32
N PRO A 546 -11.52 -13.23 -44.90
CA PRO A 546 -11.63 -11.78 -44.95
C PRO A 546 -11.70 -11.21 -43.53
N SER A 547 -11.07 -10.05 -43.35
CA SER A 547 -11.09 -9.25 -42.13
C SER A 547 -12.54 -8.97 -41.72
N ARG A 548 -13.02 -9.63 -40.67
CA ARG A 548 -14.23 -9.20 -39.97
C ARG A 548 -13.91 -7.91 -39.21
N THR A 549 -14.46 -6.81 -39.72
CA THR A 549 -14.73 -5.60 -38.94
C THR A 549 -15.43 -5.98 -37.64
N GLY A 550 -14.89 -5.50 -36.52
CA GLY A 550 -15.35 -5.84 -35.18
C GLY A 550 -16.79 -5.38 -34.92
N ALA A 551 -17.67 -6.35 -34.69
CA ALA A 551 -18.78 -6.20 -33.74
C ALA A 551 -18.49 -7.23 -32.63
N SER A 552 -18.00 -6.73 -31.49
CA SER A 552 -17.72 -7.56 -30.31
C SER A 552 -19.02 -7.70 -29.51
N GLY A 553 -19.67 -8.85 -29.63
CA GLY A 553 -20.68 -9.32 -28.68
C GLY A 553 -20.02 -10.23 -27.62
N PRO A 554 -20.49 -10.22 -26.37
CA PRO A 554 -19.81 -10.89 -25.26
C PRO A 554 -19.96 -12.42 -25.37
N ARG A 555 -18.85 -13.15 -25.23
CA ARG A 555 -18.85 -14.59 -25.01
C ARG A 555 -18.78 -14.86 -23.52
N MET A 556 -19.84 -15.49 -22.98
CA MET A 556 -19.79 -16.16 -21.68
C MET A 556 -18.70 -17.24 -21.70
N MET A 557 -18.00 -17.42 -20.58
CA MET A 557 -17.35 -18.68 -20.24
C MET A 557 -18.04 -19.25 -19.00
N PHE A 558 -18.30 -20.56 -19.06
CA PHE A 558 -18.50 -21.39 -17.88
C PHE A 558 -17.22 -21.46 -17.05
#